data_AF-A0A7J3J531-F1
#
_entry.id   AF-A0A7J3J531-F1
#
_cell.length_a   1.000
_cell.length_b   1.000
_cell.length_c   1.000
_cell.angle_alpha   90.00
_cell.angle_beta   90.00
_cell.angle_gamma   90.00
#
_symmetry.space_group_name_H-M   'P 1'
#
loop_
_entity.id
_entity.type
_entity.pdbx_description
1 polymer ?
#
loop_
_entity_poly.entity_id
_entity_poly.type
_entity_poly.pdbx_seq_one_letter_code
_entity_poly.pdbx_strand_id
1 'polypeptide(L)'
;MEIFKPLVFKKGGKQRVGKGFSLDEMKKVGLKPKQALKLGIPIDSRRRTVHEENVEKLRKLLEAKQQEEAQKQPKLEEKIERKVRKAKQKKEKEKIKKEKREKSQT
;
A
#
# COMPACT_ATOMS: atom_id res chain seq x y z
N MET A 1 -9.47 -10.51 7.92
CA MET A 1 -8.62 -9.30 7.98
C MET A 1 -7.74 -9.42 9.19
N GLU A 2 -6.44 -9.47 9.00
CA GLU A 2 -5.48 -9.59 10.10
C GLU A 2 -5.53 -8.31 10.94
N ILE A 3 -6.04 -8.42 12.17
CA ILE A 3 -6.28 -7.24 12.99
C ILE A 3 -5.00 -6.94 13.75
N PHE A 4 -4.23 -5.98 13.25
CA PHE A 4 -2.96 -5.62 13.85
C PHE A 4 -3.18 -4.80 15.13
N LYS A 5 -3.09 -5.47 16.27
CA LYS A 5 -3.36 -4.87 17.58
C LYS A 5 -2.10 -4.88 18.45
N PRO A 6 -1.82 -3.79 19.18
CA PRO A 6 -0.70 -3.75 20.11
C PRO A 6 -0.97 -4.54 21.38
N LEU A 7 0.09 -4.96 22.05
CA LEU A 7 0.04 -5.47 23.41
C LEU A 7 0.12 -4.30 24.39
N VAL A 8 -0.76 -4.33 25.40
CA VAL A 8 -0.80 -3.34 26.48
C VAL A 8 -0.64 -4.06 27.80
N PHE A 9 0.26 -3.56 28.64
CA PHE A 9 0.57 -4.14 29.93
C PHE A 9 -0.27 -3.49 31.02
N LYS A 10 -0.91 -4.30 31.87
CA LYS A 10 -1.56 -3.85 33.10
C LYS A 10 -0.61 -3.93 34.29
N LYS A 11 -0.96 -3.20 35.36
CA LYS A 11 -0.33 -3.37 36.68
C LYS A 11 -0.46 -4.85 37.10
N GLY A 12 0.65 -5.50 37.41
CA GLY A 12 0.72 -6.93 37.70
C GLY A 12 1.09 -7.84 36.52
N GLY A 13 1.70 -7.30 35.45
CA GLY A 13 2.31 -8.10 34.36
C GLY A 13 1.33 -8.73 33.37
N LYS A 14 0.02 -8.62 33.60
CA LYS A 14 -1.00 -9.14 32.67
C LYS A 14 -0.97 -8.35 31.36
N GLN A 15 -0.80 -9.07 30.25
CA GLN A 15 -0.90 -8.52 28.91
C GLN A 15 -2.34 -8.57 28.42
N ARG A 16 -2.74 -7.55 27.65
CA ARG A 16 -4.00 -7.55 26.91
C ARG A 16 -3.79 -6.98 25.52
N VAL A 17 -4.74 -7.27 24.66
CA VAL A 17 -4.77 -6.69 23.32
C VAL A 17 -5.40 -5.29 23.38
N GLY A 18 -4.66 -4.29 22.89
CA GLY A 18 -5.10 -2.90 22.80
C GLY A 18 -5.98 -2.63 21.57
N LYS A 19 -6.61 -1.45 21.54
CA LYS A 19 -7.43 -1.01 20.39
C LYS A 19 -6.56 -0.61 19.18
N GLY A 20 -5.46 0.12 19.42
CA GLY A 20 -4.57 0.65 18.40
C GLY A 20 -3.25 1.12 18.99
N PHE A 21 -2.28 1.46 18.13
CA PHE A 21 -0.93 1.90 18.50
C PHE A 21 -0.93 3.32 19.05
N SER A 22 -0.04 3.58 19.99
CA SER A 22 0.19 4.92 20.55
C SER A 22 0.83 5.84 19.49
N LEU A 23 0.60 7.14 19.62
CA LEU A 23 1.24 8.15 18.76
C LEU A 23 2.77 8.12 18.90
N ASP A 24 3.26 7.86 20.10
CA ASP A 24 4.70 7.83 20.39
C ASP A 24 5.35 6.56 19.83
N GLU A 25 4.64 5.42 19.85
CA GLU A 25 5.08 4.17 19.19
C GLU A 25 5.23 4.40 17.68
N MET A 26 4.28 5.09 17.05
CA MET A 26 4.35 5.43 15.63
C MET A 26 5.45 6.42 15.30
N LYS A 27 5.68 7.41 16.17
CA LYS A 27 6.75 8.40 16.02
C LYS A 27 8.13 7.74 16.04
N LYS A 28 8.34 6.72 16.88
CA LYS A 28 9.58 5.91 16.91
C LYS A 28 9.84 5.14 15.61
N VAL A 29 8.79 4.80 14.86
CA VAL A 29 8.89 4.13 13.56
C VAL A 29 8.95 5.15 12.40
N GLY A 30 8.86 6.44 12.70
CA GLY A 30 8.87 7.51 11.68
C GLY A 30 7.56 7.59 10.89
N LEU A 31 6.47 7.00 11.40
CA LEU A 31 5.22 6.86 10.66
C LEU A 31 4.20 7.94 11.06
N LYS A 32 3.70 8.71 10.09
CA LYS A 32 2.72 9.78 10.39
C LYS A 32 1.34 9.17 10.67
N PRO A 33 0.53 9.75 11.59
CA PRO A 33 -0.83 9.28 11.88
C PRO A 33 -1.72 9.15 10.63
N LYS A 34 -1.65 10.14 9.74
CA LYS A 34 -2.39 10.13 8.47
C LYS A 34 -1.98 8.98 7.54
N GLN A 35 -0.70 8.60 7.55
CA GLN A 35 -0.18 7.50 6.73
C GLN A 35 -0.59 6.13 7.30
N ALA A 36 -0.53 5.95 8.61
CA ALA A 36 -0.99 4.72 9.27
C ALA A 36 -2.46 4.42 8.98
N LEU A 37 -3.33 5.43 9.03
CA LEU A 37 -4.76 5.26 8.72
C LEU A 37 -4.97 4.78 7.29
N LYS A 38 -4.20 5.30 6.31
CA LYS A 38 -4.22 4.81 4.93
C LYS A 38 -3.73 3.37 4.80
N LEU A 39 -2.77 2.98 5.62
CA LEU A 39 -2.23 1.61 5.67
C LEU A 39 -3.15 0.63 6.42
N GLY A 40 -4.22 1.11 7.06
CA GLY A 40 -5.14 0.31 7.87
C GLY A 40 -4.64 0.00 9.28
N ILE A 41 -3.64 0.73 9.76
CA ILE A 41 -3.08 0.54 11.12
C ILE A 41 -3.95 1.32 12.12
N PRO A 42 -4.52 0.67 13.15
CA PRO A 42 -5.36 1.34 14.13
C PRO A 42 -4.51 2.20 15.07
N ILE A 43 -4.97 3.42 15.34
CA ILE A 43 -4.30 4.40 16.20
C ILE A 43 -5.13 4.64 17.46
N ASP A 44 -4.49 4.67 18.62
CA ASP A 44 -5.06 5.06 19.90
C ASP A 44 -4.37 6.33 20.40
N SER A 45 -4.88 7.49 19.98
CA SER A 45 -4.31 8.81 20.30
C SER A 45 -4.34 9.18 21.79
N ARG A 46 -5.14 8.46 22.58
CA ARG A 46 -5.27 8.71 24.03
C ARG A 46 -4.17 8.04 24.85
N ARG A 47 -3.48 7.04 24.29
CA ARG A 47 -2.41 6.30 24.99
C ARG A 47 -1.06 7.02 24.80
N ARG A 48 -0.40 7.32 25.92
CA ARG A 48 0.96 7.92 25.97
C ARG A 48 2.06 6.91 26.33
N THR A 49 1.71 5.66 26.58
CA THR A 49 2.69 4.62 26.87
C THR A 49 3.32 4.11 25.58
N VAL A 50 4.59 3.74 25.69
CA VAL A 50 5.38 3.17 24.60
C VAL A 50 5.89 1.82 25.04
N HIS A 51 5.63 0.79 24.24
CA HIS A 51 6.18 -0.55 24.45
C HIS A 51 7.06 -0.93 23.26
N GLU A 52 8.28 -1.37 23.54
CA GLU A 52 9.27 -1.68 22.50
C GLU A 52 8.84 -2.86 21.63
N GLU A 53 8.21 -3.88 22.23
CA GLU A 53 7.60 -5.00 21.51
C GLU A 53 6.60 -4.54 20.43
N ASN A 54 5.84 -3.46 20.69
CA ASN A 54 4.89 -2.92 19.73
C ASN A 54 5.60 -2.15 18.61
N VAL A 55 6.69 -1.45 18.93
CA VAL A 55 7.52 -0.73 17.95
C VAL A 55 8.17 -1.73 16.98
N GLU A 56 8.67 -2.85 17.48
CA GLU A 56 9.22 -3.92 16.64
C GLU A 56 8.15 -4.55 15.74
N LYS A 57 6.96 -4.82 16.28
CA LYS A 57 5.82 -5.31 15.48
C LYS A 57 5.45 -4.33 14.36
N LEU A 58 5.45 -3.02 14.63
CA LEU A 58 5.22 -2.00 13.61
C LEU A 58 6.33 -1.97 12.54
N ARG A 59 7.59 -2.19 12.91
CA ARG A 59 8.71 -2.28 11.95
C ARG A 59 8.54 -3.48 11.01
N LYS A 60 8.28 -4.66 11.57
CA LYS A 60 8.04 -5.89 10.79
C LYS A 60 6.87 -5.76 9.82
N LEU A 61 5.79 -5.08 10.25
CA LEU A 61 4.69 -4.76 9.34
C LEU A 61 5.10 -3.90 8.17
N LEU A 62 5.88 -2.85 8.44
CA LEU A 62 6.26 -1.90 7.42
C LEU A 62 7.13 -2.58 6.36
N GLU A 63 8.02 -3.45 6.80
CA GLU A 63 8.84 -4.29 5.93
C GLU A 63 7.99 -5.25 5.08
N ALA A 64 7.03 -5.96 5.70
CA ALA A 64 6.11 -6.84 4.97
C ALA A 64 5.27 -6.08 3.93
N LYS A 65 4.79 -4.87 4.28
CA LYS A 65 4.06 -3.98 3.35
C LYS A 65 4.94 -3.54 2.17
N GLN A 66 6.21 -3.20 2.42
CA GLN A 66 7.16 -2.83 1.37
C GLN A 66 7.43 -4.00 0.42
N GLN A 67 7.59 -5.21 0.96
CA GLN A 67 7.75 -6.42 0.14
C GLN A 67 6.51 -6.70 -0.71
N GLU A 68 5.30 -6.51 -0.18
CA GLU A 68 4.07 -6.61 -0.97
C GLU A 68 3.99 -5.56 -2.08
N GLU A 69 4.40 -4.32 -1.82
CA GLU A 69 4.41 -3.25 -2.84
C GLU A 69 5.42 -3.56 -3.95
N ALA A 70 6.61 -4.05 -3.61
CA ALA A 70 7.62 -4.48 -4.59
C ALA A 70 7.09 -5.59 -5.53
N GLN A 71 6.23 -6.49 -5.02
CA GLN A 71 5.61 -7.53 -5.84
C GLN A 71 4.42 -7.03 -6.69
N LYS A 72 3.83 -5.87 -6.36
CA LYS A 72 2.71 -5.26 -7.09
C LYS A 72 3.17 -4.32 -8.22
N GLN A 73 4.31 -3.66 -8.06
CA GLN A 73 4.89 -2.76 -9.08
C GLN A 73 5.05 -3.38 -10.48
N PRO A 74 5.62 -4.59 -10.66
CA PRO A 74 5.80 -5.17 -11.99
C PRO A 74 4.46 -5.46 -12.69
N LYS A 75 3.42 -5.80 -11.93
CA LYS A 75 2.07 -6.10 -12.48
C LYS A 75 1.33 -4.84 -12.93
N LEU A 76 1.62 -3.68 -12.34
CA LEU A 76 1.01 -2.41 -12.72
C LEU A 76 1.66 -1.86 -14.00
N GLU A 77 2.98 -1.95 -14.09
CA GLU A 77 3.77 -1.53 -15.25
C GLU A 77 3.41 -2.35 -16.50
N GLU A 78 3.30 -3.67 -16.38
CA GLU A 78 2.88 -4.55 -17.48
C GLU A 78 1.46 -4.20 -18.00
N LYS A 79 0.55 -3.83 -17.09
CA LYS A 79 -0.81 -3.39 -17.46
C LYS A 79 -0.80 -2.07 -18.24
N ILE A 80 0.07 -1.14 -17.89
CA ILE A 80 0.22 0.13 -18.59
C ILE A 80 0.79 -0.12 -19.99
N GLU A 81 1.86 -0.93 -20.09
CA GLU A 81 2.52 -1.23 -21.36
C GLU A 81 1.57 -1.95 -22.34
N ARG A 82 0.79 -2.92 -21.86
CA ARG A 82 -0.25 -3.60 -22.67
C ARG A 82 -1.31 -2.63 -23.19
N LYS A 83 -1.73 -1.62 -22.41
CA LYS A 83 -2.69 -0.59 -22.85
C LYS A 83 -2.09 0.30 -23.93
N VAL A 84 -0.85 0.73 -23.76
CA VAL A 84 -0.13 1.56 -24.74
C VAL A 84 0.04 0.82 -26.06
N ARG A 85 0.42 -0.46 -26.03
CA ARG A 85 0.56 -1.31 -27.22
C ARG A 85 -0.75 -1.44 -28.01
N LYS A 86 -1.88 -1.67 -27.32
CA LYS A 86 -3.21 -1.76 -27.95
C LYS A 86 -3.65 -0.45 -28.60
N ALA A 87 -3.35 0.69 -27.99
CA ALA A 87 -3.67 2.00 -28.54
C ALA A 87 -2.88 2.30 -29.83
N LYS A 88 -1.58 1.95 -29.87
CA LYS A 88 -0.74 2.11 -31.07
C LYS A 88 -1.25 1.25 -32.24
N GLN A 89 -1.55 -0.02 -32.00
CA GLN A 89 -2.07 -0.93 -33.03
C GLN A 89 -3.43 -0.48 -33.60
N LYS A 90 -4.30 0.13 -32.79
CA LYS A 90 -5.57 0.70 -33.28
C LYS A 90 -5.33 1.87 -34.24
N LYS A 91 -4.45 2.82 -33.88
CA LYS A 91 -4.12 3.98 -34.72
C LYS A 91 -3.50 3.58 -36.04
N GLU A 92 -2.64 2.56 -36.04
CA GLU A 92 -1.98 2.06 -37.24
C GLU A 92 -2.96 1.35 -38.19
N LYS A 93 -3.85 0.52 -37.65
CA LYS A 93 -4.93 -0.11 -38.44
C LYS A 93 -5.88 0.93 -39.06
N GLU A 94 -6.16 2.02 -38.34
CA GLU A 94 -7.02 3.10 -38.82
C GLU A 94 -6.36 3.91 -39.95
N LYS A 95 -5.04 4.16 -39.85
CA LYS A 95 -4.25 4.77 -40.94
C LYS A 95 -4.25 3.89 -42.21
N ILE A 96 -3.95 2.59 -42.06
CA ILE A 96 -3.93 1.66 -43.20
C ILE A 96 -5.30 1.57 -43.87
N LYS A 97 -6.39 1.60 -43.10
CA LYS A 97 -7.76 1.58 -43.64
C LYS A 97 -8.11 2.87 -44.40
N LYS A 98 -7.59 4.02 -43.99
CA LYS A 98 -7.74 5.30 -44.70
C LYS A 98 -7.00 5.30 -46.04
N GLU A 99 -5.74 4.88 -46.03
CA GLU A 99 -4.90 4.79 -47.23
C GLU A 99 -5.47 3.84 -48.29
N LYS A 100 -6.07 2.71 -47.86
CA LYS A 100 -6.74 1.77 -48.76
C LYS A 100 -8.03 2.32 -49.37
N ARG A 101 -8.74 3.21 -48.67
CA ARG A 101 -9.95 3.88 -49.19
C ARG A 101 -9.62 4.92 -50.25
N GLU A 102 -8.56 5.70 -50.03
CA GLU A 102 -8.08 6.70 -50.99
C GLU A 102 -7.56 6.05 -52.28
N LYS A 103 -6.86 4.91 -52.18
CA LYS A 103 -6.36 4.15 -53.35
C LYS A 103 -7.44 3.41 -54.15
N SER A 104 -8.65 3.24 -53.62
CA SER A 104 -9.77 2.59 -54.33
C SER A 104 -10.69 3.55 -55.10
N GLN A 105 -10.43 4.86 -54.99
CA GLN A 105 -11.21 5.92 -55.65
C GLN A 105 -10.47 6.55 -56.84
N THR A 106 -9.29 6.02 -57.19
CA THR A 106 -8.50 6.38 -58.39
C THR A 106 -8.49 5.18 -59.33
#